data_AF-A0A7J8NTN0-F1
#
_entry.id   AF-A0A7J8NTN0-F1
#
_cell.length_a   1.000
_cell.length_b   1.000
_cell.length_c   1.000
_cell.angle_alpha   90.00
_cell.angle_beta   90.00
_cell.angle_gamma   90.00
#
_symmetry.space_group_name_H-M   'P 1'
#
loop_
_entity.id
_entity.type
_entity.pdbx_description
1 polymer ?
#
loop_
_entity_poly.entity_id
_entity_poly.type
_entity_poly.pdbx_seq_one_letter_code
_entity_poly.pdbx_strand_id
1 'polypeptide(L)'
;TQCWFKFGKNGVDAEGAGIYGSQGRDDFDRDDVEQYFNYMGMLAVEGSYDKMEALLNQNIHPVDILLMLAASEGDKPKIEELLRAGAKYDVKDADGRTALERAVNEEIKDFILGFSVQKA
;
A
#
# COMPACT_ATOMS: atom_id res chain seq x y z
N THR A 1 -15.84 -4.78 -11.78
CA THR A 1 -15.08 -4.66 -10.52
C THR A 1 -14.36 -3.35 -10.56
N GLN A 2 -14.67 -2.45 -9.62
CA GLN A 2 -14.20 -1.07 -9.61
C GLN A 2 -12.82 -1.06 -8.93
N CYS A 3 -11.76 -0.98 -9.72
CA CYS A 3 -10.38 -0.89 -9.20
C CYS A 3 -10.19 0.50 -8.59
N TRP A 4 -9.59 0.53 -7.40
CA TRP A 4 -9.58 1.71 -6.55
C TRP A 4 -8.52 2.74 -6.97
N PHE A 5 -7.31 2.33 -7.41
CA PHE A 5 -6.21 3.23 -7.80
C PHE A 5 -5.40 2.74 -9.01
N LYS A 6 -4.81 3.68 -9.77
CA LYS A 6 -3.97 3.44 -10.97
C LYS A 6 -2.49 3.67 -10.61
N PHE A 7 -1.74 2.60 -10.37
CA PHE A 7 -0.30 2.59 -10.07
C PHE A 7 0.46 1.97 -11.26
N GLY A 8 1.57 2.59 -11.70
CA GLY A 8 2.50 2.21 -12.79
C GLY A 8 1.93 2.29 -14.23
N LYS A 9 2.63 2.69 -15.30
CA LYS A 9 4.06 2.82 -15.63
C LYS A 9 4.20 3.98 -16.63
N ASN A 10 4.93 5.04 -16.27
CA ASN A 10 5.02 6.35 -16.94
C ASN A 10 3.75 7.19 -16.78
N GLY A 11 3.89 8.36 -16.15
CA GLY A 11 2.82 9.33 -16.00
C GLY A 11 2.11 9.56 -17.32
N VAL A 12 0.84 9.17 -17.38
CA VAL A 12 -0.03 9.45 -18.51
C VAL A 12 -1.43 9.75 -17.98
N ASP A 13 -1.77 11.02 -18.14
CA ASP A 13 -3.06 11.59 -18.52
C ASP A 13 -4.35 10.87 -18.06
N ALA A 14 -5.23 11.69 -17.50
CA ALA A 14 -6.49 11.38 -16.85
C ALA A 14 -7.58 10.71 -17.74
N GLU A 15 -7.27 10.13 -18.90
CA GLU A 15 -8.27 9.64 -19.86
C GLU A 15 -8.22 8.13 -20.15
N GLY A 16 -7.29 7.38 -19.55
CA GLY A 16 -7.19 5.92 -19.74
C GLY A 16 -7.30 5.12 -18.44
N ALA A 17 -8.48 5.01 -17.83
CA ALA A 17 -8.72 4.15 -16.67
C ALA A 17 -8.97 2.69 -17.12
N GLY A 18 -7.93 2.06 -17.68
CA GLY A 18 -7.95 0.65 -18.05
C GLY A 18 -7.86 -0.24 -16.81
N ILE A 19 -8.79 -1.17 -16.69
CA ILE A 19 -8.86 -2.20 -15.65
C ILE A 19 -7.51 -2.95 -15.58
N TYR A 20 -6.83 -2.89 -14.43
CA TYR A 20 -5.53 -3.51 -14.25
C TYR A 20 -5.67 -5.01 -13.96
N GLY A 21 -5.19 -5.84 -14.89
CA GLY A 21 -5.07 -7.27 -14.68
C GLY A 21 -3.82 -7.59 -13.85
N SER A 22 -3.99 -8.37 -12.78
CA SER A 22 -2.96 -9.22 -12.17
C SER A 22 -1.59 -8.57 -11.94
N GLN A 23 -1.54 -7.46 -11.19
CA GLN A 23 -0.28 -6.80 -10.82
C GLN A 23 0.45 -7.64 -9.77
N GLY A 24 1.70 -8.05 -10.06
CA GLY A 24 2.54 -8.83 -9.13
C GLY A 24 3.33 -7.92 -8.20
N ARG A 25 3.86 -8.49 -7.10
CA ARG A 25 4.66 -7.77 -6.09
C ARG A 25 5.70 -6.84 -6.71
N ASP A 26 6.48 -7.33 -7.67
CA ASP A 26 7.60 -6.61 -8.30
C ASP A 26 7.19 -5.53 -9.33
N ASP A 27 5.89 -5.34 -9.59
CA ASP A 27 5.42 -4.30 -10.51
C ASP A 27 5.16 -2.95 -9.81
N PHE A 28 5.15 -2.95 -8.47
CA PHE A 28 5.09 -1.73 -7.65
C PHE A 28 6.48 -1.13 -7.52
N ASP A 29 6.59 0.17 -7.78
CA ASP A 29 7.82 0.93 -7.64
C ASP A 29 7.66 2.13 -6.69
N ARG A 30 8.74 2.91 -6.55
CA ARG A 30 8.77 4.06 -5.63
C ARG A 30 7.77 5.15 -6.05
N ASP A 31 7.56 5.36 -7.36
CA ASP A 31 6.63 6.36 -7.86
C ASP A 31 5.21 6.06 -7.38
N ASP A 32 4.83 4.78 -7.32
CA ASP A 32 3.50 4.37 -6.84
C ASP A 32 3.26 4.75 -5.39
N VAL A 33 4.29 4.62 -4.55
CA VAL A 33 4.21 5.08 -3.16
C VAL A 33 4.05 6.60 -3.13
N GLU A 34 4.86 7.33 -3.91
CA GLU A 34 4.76 8.79 -4.03
C GLU A 34 3.38 9.25 -4.48
N GLN A 35 2.81 8.59 -5.48
CA GLN A 35 1.47 8.85 -6.00
C GLN A 35 0.41 8.58 -4.94
N TYR A 36 0.54 7.50 -4.16
CA TYR A 36 -0.38 7.20 -3.08
C TYR A 36 -0.37 8.29 -2.02
N PHE A 37 0.82 8.72 -1.58
CA PHE A 37 0.99 9.79 -0.60
C PHE A 37 0.43 11.14 -1.11
N ASN A 38 0.63 11.43 -2.40
CA ASN A 38 0.05 12.60 -3.06
C ASN A 38 -1.47 12.52 -3.12
N TYR A 39 -2.03 11.38 -3.55
CA TYR A 39 -3.47 11.18 -3.65
C TYR A 39 -4.16 11.31 -2.29
N MET A 40 -3.55 10.74 -1.24
CA MET A 40 -4.04 10.84 0.13
C MET A 40 -3.94 12.26 0.71
N GLY A 41 -3.33 13.21 -0.01
CA GLY A 41 -3.10 14.56 0.48
C GLY A 41 -2.12 14.64 1.65
N MET A 42 -1.40 13.54 1.95
CA MET A 42 -0.48 13.50 3.09
C MET A 42 0.71 14.44 2.88
N LEU A 43 1.16 14.62 1.64
CA LEU A 43 2.32 15.46 1.31
C LEU A 43 2.11 16.96 1.52
N ALA A 44 0.86 17.42 1.71
CA ALA A 44 0.56 18.82 2.02
C ALA A 44 0.82 19.20 3.49
N VAL A 45 1.05 18.21 4.37
CA VAL A 45 1.37 18.44 5.79
C VAL A 45 2.89 18.36 5.96
N GLU A 46 3.50 19.43 6.48
CA GLU A 46 4.94 19.48 6.79
C GLU A 46 5.36 18.22 7.58
N GLY A 47 6.34 17.47 7.06
CA GLY A 47 6.88 16.25 7.67
C GLY A 47 6.33 14.92 7.12
N SER A 48 5.36 14.92 6.20
CA SER A 48 4.89 13.66 5.57
C SER A 48 5.86 13.09 4.54
N TYR A 49 6.63 13.94 3.85
CA TYR A 49 7.71 13.49 2.95
C TYR A 49 8.79 12.73 3.71
N ASP A 50 9.16 13.21 4.90
CA ASP A 50 10.17 12.58 5.75
C ASP A 50 9.78 11.15 6.16
N LYS A 51 8.49 10.94 6.49
CA LYS A 51 7.95 9.60 6.75
C LYS A 51 8.04 8.69 5.54
N MET A 52 7.68 9.18 4.35
CA MET A 52 7.76 8.40 3.12
C MET A 52 9.21 8.06 2.78
N GLU A 53 10.12 9.03 2.86
CA GLU A 53 11.55 8.80 2.63
C GLU A 53 12.14 7.83 3.65
N ALA A 54 11.77 7.94 4.93
CA ALA A 54 12.19 7.00 5.95
C ALA A 54 11.75 5.57 5.62
N LEU A 55 10.51 5.39 5.16
CA LEU A 55 9.96 4.09 4.73
C LEU A 55 10.70 3.54 3.50
N LEU A 56 10.98 4.37 2.51
CA LEU A 56 11.69 3.99 1.29
C LEU A 56 13.18 3.70 1.55
N ASN A 57 13.80 4.38 2.51
CA ASN A 57 15.21 4.18 2.90
C ASN A 57 15.42 2.84 3.62
N GLN A 58 14.35 2.24 4.18
CA GLN A 58 14.40 0.95 4.88
C GLN A 58 14.52 -0.27 3.94
N ASN A 59 14.63 -0.06 2.62
CA ASN A 59 14.63 -1.13 1.62
C ASN A 59 13.40 -2.04 1.72
N ILE A 60 12.27 -1.46 2.12
CA ILE A 60 10.96 -2.11 2.17
C ILE A 60 10.35 -2.06 0.77
N HIS A 61 9.66 -3.13 0.38
CA HIS A 61 9.01 -3.16 -0.93
C HIS A 61 7.88 -2.12 -0.96
N PRO A 62 7.73 -1.32 -2.04
CA PRO A 62 6.66 -0.31 -2.16
C PRO A 62 5.26 -0.86 -1.88
N VAL A 63 4.93 -2.06 -2.40
CA VAL A 63 3.66 -2.74 -2.08
C VAL A 63 3.43 -3.00 -0.58
N ASP A 64 4.49 -3.28 0.19
CA ASP A 64 4.39 -3.51 1.64
C ASP A 64 4.14 -2.17 2.37
N ILE A 65 4.77 -1.10 1.89
CA ILE A 65 4.53 0.27 2.38
C ILE A 65 3.07 0.67 2.13
N LEU A 66 2.56 0.44 0.91
CA LEU A 66 1.17 0.70 0.55
C LEU A 66 0.21 -0.07 1.45
N LEU A 67 0.53 -1.32 1.78
CA LEU A 67 -0.28 -2.13 2.70
C LEU A 67 -0.32 -1.53 4.10
N MET A 68 0.80 -1.04 4.63
CA MET A 68 0.84 -0.37 5.93
C MET A 68 -0.06 0.87 5.96
N LEU A 69 -0.08 1.65 4.88
CA LEU A 69 -0.92 2.85 4.78
C LEU A 69 -2.39 2.48 4.68
N ALA A 70 -2.73 1.54 3.80
CA ALA A 70 -4.10 1.04 3.65
C ALA A 70 -4.64 0.45 4.98
N ALA A 71 -3.79 -0.25 5.74
CA ALA A 71 -4.13 -0.76 7.07
C ALA A 71 -4.41 0.38 8.07
N SER A 72 -3.61 1.45 8.03
CA SER A 72 -3.79 2.63 8.87
C SER A 72 -5.04 3.45 8.52
N GLU A 73 -5.51 3.38 7.28
CA GLU A 73 -6.79 3.96 6.86
C GLU A 73 -7.98 3.04 7.17
N GLY A 74 -7.73 1.73 7.26
CA GLY A 74 -8.76 0.71 7.40
C GLY A 74 -9.51 0.41 6.10
N ASP A 75 -8.86 0.62 4.96
CA ASP A 75 -9.49 0.50 3.66
C ASP A 75 -9.41 -0.95 3.15
N LYS A 76 -10.37 -1.77 3.58
CA LYS A 76 -10.48 -3.21 3.28
C LYS A 76 -10.28 -3.56 1.80
N PRO A 77 -10.96 -2.93 0.82
CA PRO A 77 -10.78 -3.29 -0.59
C PRO A 77 -9.35 -3.03 -1.09
N LYS A 78 -8.67 -1.98 -0.60
CA LYS A 78 -7.25 -1.72 -0.92
C LYS A 78 -6.35 -2.82 -0.40
N ILE A 79 -6.55 -3.16 0.88
CA ILE A 79 -5.79 -4.18 1.59
C ILE A 79 -5.89 -5.51 0.86
N GLU A 80 -7.10 -5.89 0.44
CA GLU A 80 -7.32 -7.13 -0.31
C GLU A 80 -6.52 -7.15 -1.62
N GLU A 81 -6.56 -6.07 -2.40
CA GLU A 81 -5.84 -5.98 -3.67
C GLU A 81 -4.32 -6.03 -3.49
N LEU A 82 -3.78 -5.34 -2.48
CA LEU A 82 -2.35 -5.35 -2.16
C LEU A 82 -1.89 -6.73 -1.70
N LEU A 83 -2.70 -7.43 -0.90
CA LEU A 83 -2.41 -8.80 -0.47
C LEU A 83 -2.52 -9.80 -1.64
N ARG A 84 -3.48 -9.62 -2.55
CA ARG A 84 -3.57 -10.38 -3.81
C ARG A 84 -2.32 -10.20 -4.67
N ALA A 85 -1.81 -8.97 -4.75
CA ALA A 85 -0.57 -8.65 -5.45
C ALA A 85 0.69 -9.28 -4.81
N GLY A 86 0.61 -9.73 -3.56
CA GLY A 86 1.72 -10.37 -2.85
C GLY A 86 2.43 -9.46 -1.84
N ALA A 87 1.74 -8.45 -1.32
CA ALA A 87 2.21 -7.69 -0.17
C ALA A 87 2.42 -8.57 1.06
N LYS A 88 3.45 -8.25 1.84
CA LYS A 88 3.81 -8.89 3.09
C LYS A 88 3.48 -7.95 4.24
N TYR A 89 2.61 -8.41 5.13
CA TYR A 89 2.22 -7.68 6.33
C TYR A 89 3.21 -7.82 7.49
N ASP A 90 4.17 -8.76 7.40
CA ASP A 90 5.16 -9.05 8.45
C ASP A 90 6.39 -8.13 8.39
N VAL A 91 6.51 -7.32 7.34
CA VAL A 91 7.62 -6.38 7.19
C VAL A 91 7.52 -5.26 8.21
N LYS A 92 8.64 -4.90 8.83
CA LYS A 92 8.73 -3.82 9.81
C LYS A 92 9.18 -2.53 9.14
N ASP A 93 8.51 -1.44 9.49
CA ASP A 93 8.83 -0.08 9.07
C ASP A 93 9.92 0.56 9.96
N ALA A 94 10.27 1.83 9.70
CA ALA A 94 11.27 2.57 10.46
C ALA A 94 10.98 2.75 11.94
N ASP A 95 9.70 2.71 12.33
CA ASP A 95 9.28 2.71 13.72
C ASP A 95 9.31 1.30 14.35
N GLY A 96 9.73 0.28 13.59
CA GLY A 96 9.72 -1.12 14.00
C GLY A 96 8.32 -1.75 13.99
N ARG A 97 7.33 -1.08 13.40
CA ARG A 97 5.93 -1.55 13.34
C ARG A 97 5.64 -2.29 12.05
N THR A 98 4.82 -3.32 12.13
CA THR A 98 4.32 -4.06 10.96
C THR A 98 3.01 -3.46 10.43
N ALA A 99 2.54 -3.91 9.27
CA ALA A 99 1.25 -3.47 8.73
C ALA A 99 0.09 -3.77 9.70
N LEU A 100 0.20 -4.85 10.48
CA LEU A 100 -0.76 -5.21 11.52
C LEU A 100 -0.76 -4.24 12.70
N GLU A 101 0.41 -3.70 13.06
CA GLU A 101 0.56 -2.74 14.16
C GLU A 101 0.19 -1.31 13.73
N ARG A 102 0.21 -1.04 12.42
CA ARG A 102 -0.33 0.19 11.81
C ARG A 102 -1.84 0.11 11.57
N ALA A 103 -2.47 -1.05 11.71
CA ALA A 103 -3.90 -1.20 11.47
C ALA A 103 -4.73 -0.26 12.36
N VAL A 104 -5.73 0.41 11.77
CA VAL A 104 -6.59 1.36 12.50
C VAL A 104 -7.41 0.70 13.62
N ASN A 105 -7.77 -0.57 13.44
CA ASN A 105 -8.57 -1.35 14.37
C ASN A 105 -8.25 -2.85 14.27
N GLU A 106 -8.72 -3.62 15.25
CA GLU A 106 -8.53 -5.08 15.28
C GLU A 106 -9.22 -5.78 14.11
N GLU A 107 -10.32 -5.22 13.59
CA GLU A 107 -11.02 -5.76 12.44
C GLU A 107 -10.14 -5.82 11.19
N ILE A 108 -9.35 -4.77 10.96
CA ILE A 108 -8.42 -4.72 9.82
C ILE A 108 -7.23 -5.65 10.04
N LYS A 109 -6.76 -5.75 11.29
CA LYS A 109 -5.73 -6.71 11.68
C LYS A 109 -6.20 -8.15 11.41
N ASP A 110 -7.41 -8.49 11.83
CA ASP A 110 -8.03 -9.81 11.58
C ASP A 110 -8.24 -10.05 10.09
N PHE A 111 -8.66 -9.03 9.33
CA PHE A 111 -8.82 -9.14 7.88
C PHE A 111 -7.51 -9.50 7.16
N ILE A 112 -6.41 -8.81 7.50
CA ILE A 112 -5.08 -9.10 6.93
C ILE A 112 -4.61 -10.51 7.32
N LEU A 113 -4.80 -10.90 8.58
CA LEU A 113 -4.45 -12.24 9.07
C LEU A 113 -5.28 -13.33 8.41
N GLY A 114 -6.60 -13.13 8.28
CA GLY A 114 -7.54 -14.04 7.67
C GLY A 114 -7.29 -14.24 6.17
N PHE A 115 -6.80 -13.21 5.47
CA PHE A 115 -6.41 -13.32 4.07
C PHE A 115 -5.21 -14.27 3.88
N SER A 116 -4.27 -14.29 4.82
CA SER A 116 -3.12 -15.21 4.78
C SER A 116 -3.55 -16.69 4.85
N VAL A 117 -4.61 -16.98 5.60
CA VAL A 117 -5.16 -18.34 5.78
C VAL A 117 -5.81 -18.88 4.50
N GLN A 118 -6.34 -18.01 3.63
CA GLN A 118 -6.99 -18.40 2.38
C GLN A 118 -6.01 -18.83 1.28
N LYS A 119 -4.71 -18.57 1.46
CA LYS A 119 -3.66 -18.80 0.44
C LYS A 119 -2.84 -20.08 0.68
N ALA A 120 -3.26 -20.93 1.62
CA ALA A 120 -2.61 -22.21 1.98
C ALA A 120 -3.38 -23.42 1.44
#